data_AF-F0F8A6-F1
#
_entry.id   AF-F0F8A6-F1
#
_cell.length_a   1.000
_cell.length_b   1.000
_cell.length_c   1.000
_cell.angle_alpha   90.00
_cell.angle_beta   90.00
_cell.angle_gamma   90.00
#
_symmetry.space_group_name_H-M   'P 1'
#
loop_
_entity.id
_entity.type
_entity.pdbx_description
1 polymer ?
#
loop_
_entity_poly.entity_id
_entity_poly.type
_entity_poly.pdbx_seq_one_letter_code
_entity_poly.pdbx_strand_id
1 'polypeptide(L)'
;MNLPAVAQPVVSPVVQPAAVQEDRPGGGIWLKILVTVLTVLVVGGLGFFGFAVWQDRQEAAEQEIRLQRKAHADSLMQIRAQQDAQAREDQRREKQRQAVCSFLLSFYRQAVFTTDDDPSYYARYLTPYCRQMIFGVDPGDGAEDRWESWWAAFGNFNNEYDFEELSRNLRITPVDDNWYKVRLSEHGLTETRNIRVKVSDGHILIDDVR
;
A
#
# COMPACT_ATOMS: atom_id res chain seq x y z
N MET A 1 58.09 63.64 -35.12
CA MET A 1 57.12 64.49 -34.38
C MET A 1 55.86 64.61 -35.20
N ASN A 2 54.71 64.43 -34.54
CA ASN A 2 53.36 64.44 -35.08
C ASN A 2 53.09 65.54 -36.11
N LEU A 3 52.24 65.23 -37.09
CA LEU A 3 51.41 66.24 -37.76
C LEU A 3 49.93 65.90 -37.53
N PRO A 4 49.17 66.78 -36.84
CA PRO A 4 47.74 66.66 -36.69
C PRO A 4 46.98 67.41 -37.81
N ALA A 5 45.67 67.14 -37.80
CA ALA A 5 44.61 67.55 -38.71
C ALA A 5 44.43 69.07 -38.93
N VAL A 6 43.81 69.42 -40.07
CA VAL A 6 42.79 70.49 -40.22
C VAL A 6 41.79 70.09 -41.31
N ALA A 7 40.53 70.51 -41.16
CA ALA A 7 39.34 70.05 -41.85
C ALA A 7 38.73 71.08 -42.84
N GLN A 8 38.05 70.56 -43.89
CA GLN A 8 36.83 71.06 -44.59
C GLN A 8 36.87 72.39 -45.39
N PRO A 9 35.86 72.77 -46.23
CA PRO A 9 34.84 72.04 -47.05
C PRO A 9 34.65 72.65 -48.50
N VAL A 10 33.56 72.25 -49.22
CA VAL A 10 32.72 73.04 -50.20
C VAL A 10 32.68 72.62 -51.70
N VAL A 11 31.53 72.00 -52.05
CA VAL A 11 30.56 72.24 -53.18
C VAL A 11 30.83 71.78 -54.64
N SER A 12 29.83 71.02 -55.16
CA SER A 12 29.48 70.56 -56.53
C SER A 12 29.20 71.71 -57.54
N PRO A 13 28.69 71.56 -58.80
CA PRO A 13 28.18 70.38 -59.54
C PRO A 13 28.53 70.34 -61.07
N VAL A 14 28.29 69.22 -61.77
CA VAL A 14 27.92 69.20 -63.23
C VAL A 14 27.09 67.92 -63.52
N VAL A 15 25.76 68.04 -63.60
CA VAL A 15 24.91 67.90 -64.82
C VAL A 15 25.01 66.56 -65.57
N GLN A 16 23.93 65.76 -65.49
CA GLN A 16 23.57 64.72 -66.46
C GLN A 16 22.99 65.36 -67.73
N PRO A 17 23.04 64.65 -68.88
CA PRO A 17 21.79 64.46 -69.59
C PRO A 17 21.48 62.99 -69.88
N ALA A 18 20.18 62.72 -69.83
CA ALA A 18 19.48 61.49 -70.16
C ALA A 18 19.75 61.08 -71.64
N ALA A 19 20.08 59.81 -71.87
CA ALA A 19 19.19 58.76 -72.37
C ALA A 19 19.01 58.74 -73.90
N VAL A 20 19.53 57.68 -74.52
CA VAL A 20 18.85 57.00 -75.64
C VAL A 20 18.98 55.50 -75.40
N GLN A 21 17.82 54.88 -75.29
CA GLN A 21 17.57 53.45 -75.12
C GLN A 21 17.71 52.77 -76.49
N GLU A 22 18.39 51.62 -76.56
CA GLU A 22 18.21 50.67 -77.65
C GLU A 22 17.87 49.30 -77.04
N ASP A 23 16.60 48.93 -77.18
CA ASP A 23 16.02 47.65 -76.79
C ASP A 23 16.55 46.52 -77.68
N ARG A 24 17.01 45.43 -77.06
CA ARG A 24 17.01 44.09 -77.67
C ARG A 24 15.96 43.23 -76.97
N PRO A 25 14.90 42.80 -77.67
CA PRO A 25 13.80 42.05 -77.10
C PRO A 25 14.15 40.55 -77.03
N GLY A 26 13.79 39.88 -75.93
CA GLY A 26 13.64 38.41 -75.96
C GLY A 26 14.10 37.58 -74.77
N GLY A 27 14.69 38.16 -73.70
CA GLY A 27 15.20 37.34 -72.58
C GLY A 27 14.78 37.77 -71.16
N GLY A 28 14.45 39.04 -70.94
CA GLY A 28 14.34 39.60 -69.57
C GLY A 28 13.01 39.37 -68.86
N ILE A 29 11.90 39.25 -69.60
CA ILE A 29 10.55 39.11 -69.01
C ILE A 29 10.31 37.66 -68.58
N TRP A 30 10.68 36.70 -69.42
CA TRP A 30 10.59 35.28 -69.11
C TRP A 30 11.50 34.89 -67.95
N LEU A 31 12.72 35.44 -67.91
CA LEU A 31 13.65 35.22 -66.80
C LEU A 31 13.12 35.80 -65.48
N LYS A 32 12.52 37.00 -65.51
CA LYS A 32 11.89 37.61 -64.33
C LYS A 32 10.73 36.76 -63.82
N ILE A 33 9.81 36.33 -64.70
CA ILE A 33 8.67 35.48 -64.33
C ILE A 33 9.16 34.15 -63.75
N LEU A 34 10.16 33.53 -64.36
CA LEU A 34 10.73 32.27 -63.88
C LEU A 34 11.35 32.44 -62.48
N VAL A 35 12.04 33.54 -62.22
CA VAL A 35 12.62 33.86 -60.90
C VAL A 35 11.52 34.13 -59.86
N THR A 36 10.46 34.88 -60.17
CA THR A 36 9.37 35.11 -59.21
C THR A 36 8.62 33.82 -58.89
N VAL A 37 8.33 32.98 -59.89
CA VAL A 37 7.68 31.69 -59.68
C VAL A 37 8.57 30.77 -58.84
N LEU A 38 9.87 30.69 -59.14
CA LEU A 38 10.82 29.91 -58.34
C LEU A 38 10.90 30.39 -56.89
N THR A 39 10.90 31.70 -56.66
CA THR A 39 10.95 32.28 -55.31
C THR A 39 9.68 31.97 -54.52
N VAL A 40 8.51 32.11 -55.14
CA VAL A 40 7.23 31.75 -54.51
C VAL A 40 7.18 30.25 -54.19
N LEU A 41 7.72 29.40 -55.07
CA LEU A 41 7.75 27.95 -54.89
C LEU A 41 8.73 27.53 -53.77
N VAL A 42 9.88 28.20 -53.65
CA VAL A 42 10.85 27.97 -52.57
C VAL A 42 10.33 28.47 -51.23
N VAL A 43 9.74 29.67 -51.18
CA VAL A 43 9.16 30.24 -49.95
C VAL A 43 7.93 29.44 -49.50
N GLY A 44 7.07 29.03 -50.44
CA GLY A 44 5.93 28.15 -50.16
C GLY A 44 6.35 26.76 -49.69
N GLY A 45 7.38 26.17 -50.32
CA GLY A 45 7.95 24.88 -49.92
C GLY A 45 8.57 24.93 -48.52
N LEU A 46 9.42 25.93 -48.22
CA LEU A 46 10.05 26.09 -46.90
C LEU A 46 9.02 26.36 -45.79
N GLY A 47 7.98 27.15 -46.07
CA GLY A 47 6.89 27.41 -45.12
C GLY A 47 6.12 26.15 -44.74
N PHE A 48 5.83 25.27 -45.71
CA PHE A 48 5.11 24.03 -45.47
C PHE A 48 5.92 23.02 -44.64
N PHE A 49 7.23 22.88 -44.93
CA PHE A 49 8.12 22.02 -44.15
C PHE A 49 8.33 22.53 -42.72
N GLY A 50 8.48 23.84 -42.52
CA GLY A 50 8.59 24.43 -41.19
C GLY A 50 7.33 24.21 -40.34
N PHE A 51 6.14 24.33 -40.94
CA PHE A 51 4.87 24.08 -40.26
C PHE A 51 4.70 22.59 -39.90
N ALA A 52 5.04 21.67 -40.80
CA ALA A 52 4.97 20.23 -40.54
C ALA A 52 5.89 19.80 -39.38
N VAL A 53 7.13 20.28 -39.34
CA VAL A 53 8.07 20.00 -38.23
C VAL A 53 7.62 20.63 -36.92
N TRP A 54 7.02 21.82 -36.98
CA TRP A 54 6.48 22.49 -35.80
C TRP A 54 5.28 21.75 -35.21
N GLN A 55 4.38 21.27 -36.07
CA GLN A 55 3.22 20.49 -35.65
C GLN A 55 3.63 19.13 -35.05
N ASP A 56 4.58 18.43 -35.68
CA ASP A 56 5.12 17.16 -35.19
C ASP A 56 5.81 17.32 -33.81
N ARG A 57 6.48 18.45 -33.57
CA ARG A 57 7.06 18.79 -32.26
C ARG A 57 6.01 19.06 -31.18
N GLN A 58 4.86 19.65 -31.51
CA GLN A 58 3.78 19.86 -30.53
C GLN A 58 3.15 18.52 -30.14
N GLU A 59 2.90 17.65 -31.11
CA GLU A 59 2.32 16.33 -30.86
C GLU A 59 3.24 15.45 -30.01
N ALA A 60 4.56 15.48 -30.27
CA ALA A 60 5.55 14.77 -29.45
C ALA A 60 5.59 15.29 -28.00
N ALA A 61 5.57 16.61 -27.80
CA ALA A 61 5.59 17.22 -26.46
C ALA A 61 4.35 16.86 -25.63
N GLU A 62 3.17 16.80 -26.25
CA GLU A 62 1.95 16.35 -25.57
C GLU A 62 2.00 14.87 -25.20
N GLN A 63 2.56 14.02 -26.06
CA GLN A 63 2.70 12.59 -25.81
C GLN A 63 3.61 12.34 -24.60
N GLU A 64 4.73 13.05 -24.50
CA GLU A 64 5.65 12.96 -23.35
C GLU A 64 4.96 13.32 -22.04
N ILE A 65 4.19 14.42 -22.01
CA ILE A 65 3.44 14.84 -20.81
C ILE A 65 2.38 13.79 -20.45
N ARG A 66 1.68 13.21 -21.43
CA ARG A 66 0.69 12.14 -21.18
C ARG A 66 1.35 10.88 -20.64
N LEU A 67 2.52 10.49 -21.15
CA LEU A 67 3.27 9.34 -20.66
C LEU A 67 3.79 9.54 -19.24
N GLN A 68 4.32 10.73 -18.92
CA GLN A 68 4.74 11.06 -17.56
C GLN A 68 3.56 11.06 -16.57
N ARG A 69 2.41 11.63 -16.96
CA ARG A 69 1.19 11.60 -16.13
C ARG A 69 0.68 10.18 -15.92
N LYS A 70 0.74 9.32 -16.94
CA LYS A 70 0.40 7.89 -16.81
C LYS A 70 1.35 7.18 -15.86
N ALA A 71 2.66 7.33 -16.04
CA ALA A 71 3.66 6.73 -15.16
C ALA A 71 3.51 7.19 -13.69
N HIS A 72 3.21 8.47 -13.45
CA HIS A 72 2.93 8.97 -12.11
C HIS A 72 1.61 8.44 -11.53
N ALA A 73 0.55 8.33 -12.34
CA ALA A 73 -0.71 7.74 -11.92
C ALA A 73 -0.56 6.25 -11.57
N ASP A 74 0.21 5.51 -12.36
CA ASP A 74 0.47 4.09 -12.17
C ASP A 74 1.30 3.84 -10.90
N SER A 75 2.30 4.69 -10.64
CA SER A 75 3.09 4.63 -9.41
C SER A 75 2.23 4.87 -8.15
N LEU A 76 1.32 5.86 -8.19
CA LEU A 76 0.40 6.12 -7.07
C LEU A 76 -0.64 5.01 -6.89
N MET A 77 -1.14 4.43 -7.98
CA MET A 77 -2.02 3.25 -7.96
C MET A 77 -1.35 2.07 -7.26
N GLN A 78 -0.07 1.79 -7.57
CA GLN A 78 0.66 0.68 -6.96
C GLN A 78 0.86 0.86 -5.45
N ILE A 79 1.18 2.09 -5.00
CA ILE A 79 1.32 2.40 -3.58
C ILE A 79 -0.02 2.20 -2.85
N ARG A 80 -1.12 2.71 -3.41
CA ARG A 80 -2.47 2.52 -2.84
C ARG A 80 -2.86 1.04 -2.80
N ALA A 81 -2.58 0.30 -3.86
CA ALA A 81 -2.86 -1.14 -3.91
C ALA A 81 -2.09 -1.91 -2.83
N GLN A 82 -0.83 -1.54 -2.56
CA GLN A 82 -0.04 -2.12 -1.46
C GLN A 82 -0.60 -1.74 -0.09
N GLN A 83 -0.97 -0.48 0.13
CA GLN A 83 -1.59 -0.02 1.38
C GLN A 83 -2.94 -0.72 1.64
N ASP A 84 -3.78 -0.84 0.61
CA ASP A 84 -5.07 -1.53 0.71
C ASP A 84 -4.89 -3.03 0.98
N ALA A 85 -3.89 -3.67 0.37
CA ALA A 85 -3.56 -5.06 0.64
C ALA A 85 -3.13 -5.26 2.10
N GLN A 86 -2.23 -4.41 2.61
CA GLN A 86 -1.81 -4.42 4.01
C GLN A 86 -2.99 -4.19 4.97
N ALA A 87 -3.81 -3.18 4.72
CA ALA A 87 -4.98 -2.89 5.54
C ALA A 87 -5.98 -4.07 5.59
N ARG A 88 -6.15 -4.80 4.48
CA ARG A 88 -7.00 -6.01 4.45
C ARG A 88 -6.40 -7.15 5.26
N GLU A 89 -5.09 -7.34 5.21
CA GLU A 89 -4.40 -8.35 6.01
C GLU A 89 -4.49 -8.03 7.50
N ASP A 90 -4.25 -6.79 7.89
CA ASP A 90 -4.38 -6.34 9.28
C ASP A 90 -5.80 -6.50 9.80
N GLN A 91 -6.81 -6.13 9.00
CA GLN A 91 -8.21 -6.37 9.35
C GLN A 91 -8.53 -7.86 9.50
N ARG A 92 -7.97 -8.74 8.66
CA ARG A 92 -8.16 -10.19 8.80
C ARG A 92 -7.52 -10.70 10.09
N ARG A 93 -6.29 -10.26 10.40
CA ARG A 93 -5.60 -10.62 11.64
C ARG A 93 -6.36 -10.13 12.88
N GLU A 94 -6.88 -8.90 12.84
CA GLU A 94 -7.65 -8.35 13.96
C GLU A 94 -8.98 -9.10 14.16
N LYS A 95 -9.71 -9.38 13.07
CA LYS A 95 -10.93 -10.21 13.14
C LYS A 95 -10.65 -11.60 13.70
N GLN A 96 -9.55 -12.23 13.28
CA GLN A 96 -9.13 -13.52 13.81
C GLN A 96 -8.80 -13.43 15.30
N ARG A 97 -8.04 -12.40 15.72
CA ARG A 97 -7.71 -12.16 17.12
C ARG A 97 -8.97 -11.97 17.97
N GLN A 98 -9.91 -11.15 17.50
CA GLN A 98 -11.18 -10.93 18.17
C GLN A 98 -11.99 -12.22 18.29
N ALA A 99 -12.07 -13.02 17.22
CA ALA A 99 -12.75 -14.31 17.24
C ALA A 99 -12.14 -15.28 18.27
N VAL A 100 -10.82 -15.35 18.37
CA VAL A 100 -10.13 -16.17 19.38
C VAL A 100 -10.37 -15.65 20.78
N CYS A 101 -10.32 -14.33 21.00
CA CYS A 101 -10.64 -13.73 22.30
C CYS A 101 -12.07 -14.06 22.72
N SER A 102 -13.04 -13.95 21.81
CA SER A 102 -14.43 -14.34 22.07
C SER A 102 -14.58 -15.83 22.37
N PHE A 103 -13.88 -16.69 21.61
CA PHE A 103 -13.85 -18.13 21.87
C PHE A 103 -13.32 -18.43 23.27
N LEU A 104 -12.15 -17.89 23.65
CA LEU A 104 -11.56 -18.13 24.96
C LEU A 104 -12.45 -17.58 26.09
N LEU A 105 -13.11 -16.43 25.90
CA LEU A 105 -14.07 -15.90 26.86
C LEU A 105 -15.23 -16.88 27.08
N SER A 106 -15.79 -17.43 26.00
CA SER A 106 -16.87 -18.42 26.09
C SER A 106 -16.40 -19.74 26.69
N PHE A 107 -15.21 -20.21 26.31
CA PHE A 107 -14.59 -21.41 26.86
C PHE A 107 -14.42 -21.29 28.37
N TYR A 108 -13.86 -20.19 28.87
CA TYR A 108 -13.72 -20.00 30.31
C TYR A 108 -15.06 -20.00 31.04
N ARG A 109 -16.04 -19.27 30.53
CA ARG A 109 -17.36 -19.14 31.17
C ARG A 109 -18.18 -20.42 31.17
N GLN A 110 -18.01 -21.29 30.18
CA GLN A 110 -18.84 -22.49 30.02
C GLN A 110 -18.10 -23.76 30.44
N ALA A 111 -16.79 -23.82 30.23
CA ALA A 111 -15.99 -25.01 30.40
C ALA A 111 -15.09 -24.98 31.65
N VAL A 112 -14.65 -23.80 32.08
CA VAL A 112 -13.74 -23.66 33.24
C VAL A 112 -14.53 -23.28 34.48
N PHE A 113 -15.42 -22.29 34.38
CA PHE A 113 -16.32 -21.87 35.46
C PHE A 113 -17.61 -22.68 35.44
N THR A 114 -17.48 -23.99 35.27
CA THR A 114 -18.62 -24.91 35.30
C THR A 114 -18.82 -25.45 36.70
N THR A 115 -20.08 -25.73 37.05
CA THR A 115 -20.45 -26.46 38.26
C THR A 115 -20.55 -27.97 38.01
N ASP A 116 -20.27 -28.43 36.79
CA ASP A 116 -20.23 -29.85 36.44
C ASP A 116 -18.89 -30.47 36.87
N ASP A 117 -18.97 -31.59 37.60
CA ASP A 117 -17.79 -32.29 38.12
C ASP A 117 -17.00 -33.08 37.05
N ASP A 118 -17.43 -33.07 35.78
CA ASP A 118 -16.69 -33.70 34.67
C ASP A 118 -16.51 -32.75 33.46
N PRO A 119 -15.30 -32.15 33.29
CA PRO A 119 -15.02 -31.23 32.20
C PRO A 119 -14.73 -31.95 30.87
N SER A 120 -14.75 -33.28 30.83
CA SER A 120 -14.35 -34.08 29.66
C SER A 120 -15.10 -33.73 28.38
N TYR A 121 -16.36 -33.28 28.49
CA TYR A 121 -17.12 -32.78 27.33
C TYR A 121 -16.35 -31.67 26.59
N TYR A 122 -15.70 -30.77 27.33
CA TYR A 122 -14.99 -29.61 26.80
C TYR A 122 -13.56 -29.92 26.33
N ALA A 123 -13.02 -31.10 26.63
CA ALA A 123 -11.73 -31.56 26.11
C ALA A 123 -11.69 -31.65 24.57
N ARG A 124 -12.86 -31.64 23.90
CA ARG A 124 -12.97 -31.52 22.43
C ARG A 124 -12.34 -30.24 21.87
N TYR A 125 -12.30 -29.19 22.67
CA TYR A 125 -11.73 -27.89 22.31
C TYR A 125 -10.22 -27.86 22.48
N LEU A 126 -9.61 -28.94 22.95
CA LEU A 126 -8.16 -29.11 23.04
C LEU A 126 -7.62 -29.87 21.84
N THR A 127 -6.41 -29.51 21.41
CA THR A 127 -5.64 -30.37 20.51
C THR A 127 -5.27 -31.68 21.23
N PRO A 128 -4.99 -32.77 20.49
CA PRO A 128 -4.55 -34.03 21.10
C PRO A 128 -3.33 -33.86 22.02
N TYR A 129 -2.39 -33.01 21.62
CA TYR A 129 -1.21 -32.66 22.42
C TYR A 129 -1.59 -32.00 23.74
N CYS A 130 -2.41 -30.94 23.72
CA CYS A 130 -2.83 -30.24 24.93
C CYS A 130 -3.63 -31.16 25.86
N ARG A 131 -4.49 -32.01 25.29
CA ARG A 131 -5.26 -32.99 26.06
C ARG A 131 -4.35 -33.98 26.79
N GLN A 132 -3.35 -34.52 26.11
CA GLN A 132 -2.36 -35.43 26.70
C GLN A 132 -1.51 -34.73 27.77
N MET A 133 -1.20 -33.44 27.59
CA MET A 133 -0.47 -32.65 28.58
C MET A 133 -1.28 -32.44 29.87
N ILE A 134 -2.60 -32.18 29.75
CA ILE A 134 -3.47 -31.92 30.91
C ILE A 134 -3.86 -33.21 31.62
N PHE A 135 -4.25 -34.25 30.87
CA PHE A 135 -4.81 -35.48 31.46
C PHE A 135 -3.88 -36.69 31.44
N GLY A 136 -2.68 -36.59 30.85
CA GLY A 136 -1.77 -37.71 30.66
C GLY A 136 -2.07 -38.58 29.44
N VAL A 137 -1.28 -39.65 29.28
CA VAL A 137 -1.41 -40.64 28.18
C VAL A 137 -2.53 -41.65 28.44
N ASP A 138 -2.81 -41.90 29.72
CA ASP A 138 -3.83 -42.83 30.21
C ASP A 138 -4.58 -42.12 31.35
N PRO A 139 -5.62 -41.33 31.02
CA PRO A 139 -6.35 -40.58 32.03
C PRO A 139 -7.07 -41.59 32.91
N GLY A 140 -6.53 -41.83 34.11
CA GLY A 140 -7.08 -42.81 35.04
C GLY A 140 -8.59 -42.64 35.27
N ASP A 141 -9.24 -43.73 35.66
CA ASP A 141 -10.69 -43.90 35.62
C ASP A 141 -11.50 -42.98 36.57
N GLY A 142 -10.85 -42.11 37.35
CA GLY A 142 -11.46 -41.20 38.32
C GLY A 142 -11.91 -39.86 37.73
N ALA A 143 -13.14 -39.43 38.00
CA ALA A 143 -13.65 -38.11 37.60
C ALA A 143 -13.03 -36.95 38.41
N GLU A 144 -12.73 -37.17 39.70
CA GLU A 144 -12.11 -36.19 40.60
C GLU A 144 -10.71 -35.78 40.09
N ASP A 145 -9.89 -36.74 39.70
CA ASP A 145 -8.56 -36.52 39.09
C ASP A 145 -8.65 -35.67 37.80
N ARG A 146 -9.75 -35.79 37.04
CA ARG A 146 -9.96 -35.03 35.79
C ARG A 146 -10.35 -33.58 36.05
N TRP A 147 -11.23 -33.34 37.01
CA TRP A 147 -11.59 -31.97 37.40
C TRP A 147 -10.38 -31.23 37.98
N GLU A 148 -9.64 -31.86 38.89
CA GLU A 148 -8.43 -31.26 39.47
C GLU A 148 -7.40 -30.92 38.40
N SER A 149 -7.14 -31.84 37.46
CA SER A 149 -6.21 -31.60 36.35
C SER A 149 -6.69 -30.46 35.43
N TRP A 150 -7.99 -30.38 35.17
CA TRP A 150 -8.59 -29.32 34.38
C TRP A 150 -8.48 -27.96 35.07
N TRP A 151 -8.82 -27.90 36.35
CA TRP A 151 -8.73 -26.69 37.15
C TRP A 151 -7.27 -26.25 37.35
N ALA A 152 -6.35 -27.18 37.59
CA ALA A 152 -4.92 -26.88 37.68
C ALA A 152 -4.37 -26.28 36.37
N ALA A 153 -4.89 -26.70 35.21
CA ALA A 153 -4.50 -26.16 33.92
C ALA A 153 -5.10 -24.77 33.66
N PHE A 154 -6.41 -24.59 33.87
CA PHE A 154 -7.13 -23.40 33.42
C PHE A 154 -7.51 -22.41 34.51
N GLY A 155 -7.76 -22.90 35.72
CA GLY A 155 -8.24 -22.14 36.87
C GLY A 155 -7.14 -21.38 37.61
N ASN A 156 -7.51 -20.89 38.79
CA ASN A 156 -6.61 -20.22 39.73
C ASN A 156 -6.23 -21.16 40.90
N PHE A 157 -5.43 -20.67 41.84
CA PHE A 157 -4.95 -21.46 42.99
C PHE A 157 -5.86 -21.43 44.23
N ASN A 158 -7.04 -20.80 44.15
CA ASN A 158 -7.97 -20.76 45.27
C ASN A 158 -8.86 -22.00 45.26
N ASN A 159 -9.25 -22.48 46.44
CA ASN A 159 -10.10 -23.67 46.59
C ASN A 159 -11.57 -23.32 46.87
N GLU A 160 -11.88 -22.05 47.13
CA GLU A 160 -13.24 -21.52 47.23
C GLU A 160 -13.49 -20.67 45.98
N TYR A 161 -14.23 -21.25 45.02
CA TYR A 161 -14.40 -20.64 43.71
C TYR A 161 -15.59 -19.66 43.69
N ASP A 162 -15.33 -18.37 43.45
CA ASP A 162 -16.38 -17.42 43.11
C ASP A 162 -16.43 -17.24 41.58
N PHE A 163 -17.12 -18.16 40.92
CA PHE A 163 -17.28 -18.14 39.46
C PHE A 163 -17.93 -16.85 38.94
N GLU A 164 -18.76 -16.18 39.73
CA GLU A 164 -19.35 -14.89 39.34
C GLU A 164 -18.29 -13.78 39.35
N GLU A 165 -17.48 -13.70 40.41
CA GLU A 165 -16.37 -12.75 40.49
C GLU A 165 -15.34 -13.01 39.38
N LEU A 166 -14.94 -14.27 39.19
CA LEU A 166 -14.02 -14.67 38.12
C LEU A 166 -14.55 -14.30 36.73
N SER A 167 -15.82 -14.58 36.43
CA SER A 167 -16.43 -14.27 35.13
C SER A 167 -16.53 -12.77 34.86
N ARG A 168 -16.78 -11.96 35.90
CA ARG A 168 -16.83 -10.49 35.83
C ARG A 168 -15.44 -9.90 35.61
N ASN A 169 -14.42 -10.50 36.20
CA ASN A 169 -13.04 -10.00 36.15
C ASN A 169 -12.18 -10.63 35.05
N LEU A 170 -12.67 -11.66 34.37
CA LEU A 170 -11.99 -12.37 33.28
C LEU A 170 -11.54 -11.38 32.19
N ARG A 171 -10.24 -11.37 31.90
CA ARG A 171 -9.68 -10.60 30.78
C ARG A 171 -8.79 -11.47 29.91
N ILE A 172 -8.96 -11.31 28.60
CA ILE A 172 -8.17 -12.02 27.60
C ILE A 172 -7.46 -10.99 26.75
N THR A 173 -6.15 -11.10 26.64
CA THR A 173 -5.31 -10.16 25.89
C THR A 173 -4.46 -10.93 24.88
N PRO A 174 -4.53 -10.60 23.59
CA PRO A 174 -3.65 -11.20 22.60
C PRO A 174 -2.19 -10.79 22.87
N VAL A 175 -1.27 -11.73 22.68
CA VAL A 175 0.18 -11.51 22.74
C VAL A 175 0.73 -11.68 21.31
N ASP A 176 1.73 -12.52 21.12
CA ASP A 176 2.34 -12.86 19.83
C ASP A 176 2.22 -14.37 19.57
N ASP A 177 2.45 -14.81 18.32
CA ASP A 177 2.49 -16.23 17.94
C ASP A 177 1.29 -17.08 18.38
N ASN A 178 0.09 -16.50 18.30
CA ASN A 178 -1.19 -17.09 18.73
C ASN A 178 -1.27 -17.41 20.23
N TRP A 179 -0.45 -16.75 21.06
CA TRP A 179 -0.57 -16.77 22.51
C TRP A 179 -1.54 -15.69 23.00
N TYR A 180 -2.29 -16.05 24.03
CA TYR A 180 -3.26 -15.20 24.69
C TYR A 180 -3.05 -15.26 26.19
N LYS A 181 -3.00 -14.10 26.82
CA LYS A 181 -2.91 -13.96 28.28
C LYS A 181 -4.32 -13.95 28.86
N VAL A 182 -4.63 -14.91 29.71
CA VAL A 182 -5.88 -14.98 30.46
C VAL A 182 -5.60 -14.56 31.89
N ARG A 183 -6.27 -13.48 32.32
CA ARG A 183 -6.21 -12.96 33.68
C ARG A 183 -7.45 -13.39 34.43
N LEU A 184 -7.24 -14.08 35.55
CA LEU A 184 -8.27 -14.49 36.49
C LEU A 184 -8.06 -13.68 37.77
N SER A 185 -9.11 -13.00 38.25
CA SER A 185 -9.00 -12.21 39.47
C SER A 185 -10.22 -12.41 40.34
N GLU A 186 -10.00 -12.78 41.60
CA GLU A 186 -11.02 -12.89 42.64
C GLU A 186 -10.39 -12.58 44.00
N HIS A 187 -11.20 -12.05 44.93
CA HIS A 187 -10.78 -11.76 46.31
C HIS A 187 -9.47 -10.94 46.41
N GLY A 188 -9.22 -10.06 45.43
CA GLY A 188 -8.00 -9.24 45.34
C GLY A 188 -6.74 -9.97 44.84
N LEU A 189 -6.81 -11.28 44.60
CA LEU A 189 -5.75 -12.06 43.98
C LEU A 189 -5.88 -12.06 42.46
N THR A 190 -4.77 -12.16 41.76
CA THR A 190 -4.75 -12.20 40.29
C THR A 190 -3.79 -13.28 39.83
N GLU A 191 -4.35 -14.26 39.11
CA GLU A 191 -3.62 -15.30 38.43
C GLU A 191 -3.57 -15.01 36.92
N THR A 192 -2.52 -15.48 36.26
CA THR A 192 -2.35 -15.30 34.83
C THR A 192 -1.94 -16.61 34.19
N ARG A 193 -2.66 -17.03 33.16
CA ARG A 193 -2.31 -18.16 32.30
C ARG A 193 -2.03 -17.69 30.89
N ASN A 194 -1.05 -18.31 30.22
CA ASN A 194 -0.79 -18.12 28.81
C ASN A 194 -1.35 -19.31 28.04
N ILE A 195 -2.22 -19.03 27.08
CA ILE A 195 -2.88 -20.06 26.27
C ILE A 195 -2.48 -19.88 24.82
N ARG A 196 -1.91 -20.93 24.22
CA ARG A 196 -1.69 -20.99 22.78
C ARG A 196 -2.91 -21.54 22.11
N VAL A 197 -3.32 -20.89 21.02
CA VAL A 197 -4.47 -21.32 20.23
C VAL A 197 -4.03 -21.69 18.83
N LYS A 198 -4.62 -22.76 18.29
CA LYS A 198 -4.46 -23.20 16.91
C LYS A 198 -5.79 -23.09 16.18
N VAL A 199 -5.79 -22.41 15.04
CA VAL A 199 -6.93 -22.35 14.14
C VAL A 199 -6.70 -23.31 12.99
N SER A 200 -7.53 -24.36 12.88
CA SER A 200 -7.47 -25.36 11.80
C SER A 200 -8.86 -25.57 11.24
N ASP A 201 -9.02 -25.53 9.92
CA ASP A 201 -10.27 -25.86 9.23
C ASP A 201 -11.49 -25.08 9.76
N GLY A 202 -11.29 -23.81 10.12
CA GLY A 202 -12.33 -22.95 10.69
C GLY A 202 -12.64 -23.20 12.17
N HIS A 203 -11.98 -24.16 12.81
CA HIS A 203 -12.14 -24.47 14.23
C HIS A 203 -11.00 -23.87 15.04
N ILE A 204 -11.34 -23.36 16.23
CA ILE A 204 -10.39 -22.80 17.19
C ILE A 204 -10.17 -23.87 18.27
N LEU A 205 -8.92 -24.29 18.45
CA LEU A 205 -8.52 -25.29 19.45
C LEU A 205 -7.43 -24.72 20.35
N ILE A 206 -7.49 -25.07 21.63
CA ILE A 206 -6.45 -24.76 22.61
C ILE A 206 -5.33 -25.80 22.45
N ASP A 207 -4.12 -25.31 22.23
CA ASP A 207 -2.97 -26.13 21.86
C ASP A 207 -1.91 -26.21 22.95
N ASP A 208 -1.77 -25.20 23.80
CA ASP A 208 -0.82 -25.21 24.91
C ASP A 208 -1.33 -24.29 26.02
N VAL A 209 -0.96 -24.57 27.26
CA VAL A 209 -1.35 -23.82 28.47
C VAL A 209 -0.14 -23.76 29.40
N ARG A 210 0.20 -22.55 29.86
CA ARG A 210 1.36 -22.28 30.73
C ARG A 210 1.01 -21.31 31.84
#